data_AF-A0AAV5QMA0-F1
#
_entry.id   AF-A0AAV5QMA0-F1
#
_cell.length_a   1.000
_cell.length_b   1.000
_cell.length_c   1.000
_cell.angle_alpha   90.00
_cell.angle_beta   90.00
_cell.angle_gamma   90.00
#
_symmetry.space_group_name_H-M   'P 1'
#
loop_
_entity.id
_entity.type
_entity.pdbx_description
1 polymer ?
#
loop_
_entity_poly.entity_id
_entity_poly.type
_entity_poly.pdbx_seq_one_letter_code
_entity_poly.pdbx_strand_id
1 'polypeptide(L)'
;MSDTTQNNTNSGPEPSSVPLATSYPTQKDQTYLFANSCDLEIYCSPFGVSALYINIKNSGIVGIGSTMGRITGQTKGKVYYNNGEDFKRKKFKIHGIVDKNNMLRIDFFRIFKNEGKVDRLTNETVKNNNGYDRDISVSPVGGDADSIKREDGNNNNDNNDNNDNNNNNNNNNNNNNNNNNNNNINNTTNNDGGNSENIGGGNNNDEDNNNRDDIEVEVPDIIFQGPCPSCRPEKVDPFIGVFSFETED
;
A
#
# COMPACT_ATOMS: atom_id res chain seq x y z
N MET A 1 61.31 -11.05 -38.95
CA MET A 1 60.29 -10.92 -40.01
C MET A 1 58.95 -10.90 -39.32
N SER A 2 58.38 -9.71 -39.24
CA SER A 2 57.27 -9.33 -38.38
C SER A 2 56.07 -9.02 -39.28
N ASP A 3 55.05 -9.88 -39.26
CA ASP A 3 53.78 -9.63 -39.93
C ASP A 3 52.78 -9.07 -38.91
N THR A 4 52.50 -7.78 -39.07
CA THR A 4 51.46 -7.05 -38.35
C THR A 4 50.26 -6.93 -39.27
N THR A 5 49.23 -7.74 -39.04
CA THR A 5 47.96 -7.64 -39.77
C THR A 5 47.09 -6.58 -39.10
N GLN A 6 46.92 -5.44 -39.76
CA GLN A 6 45.97 -4.39 -39.36
C GLN A 6 44.56 -4.76 -39.86
N ASN A 7 43.64 -5.02 -38.94
CA ASN A 7 42.21 -5.13 -39.25
C ASN A 7 41.56 -3.76 -39.16
N ASN A 8 41.08 -3.30 -40.32
CA ASN A 8 40.39 -2.03 -40.53
C ASN A 8 38.88 -2.30 -40.47
N THR A 9 38.20 -1.89 -39.39
CA THR A 9 36.74 -1.94 -39.30
C THR A 9 36.17 -0.52 -39.33
N ASN A 10 35.49 -0.23 -40.44
CA ASN A 10 34.65 0.93 -40.70
C ASN A 10 33.71 1.24 -39.52
N SER A 11 33.95 2.37 -38.85
CA SER A 11 32.97 3.05 -38.00
C SER A 11 32.07 3.92 -38.88
N GLY A 12 30.95 3.35 -39.31
CA GLY A 12 29.84 4.16 -39.85
C GLY A 12 29.23 5.02 -38.73
N PRO A 13 28.74 6.23 -39.02
CA PRO A 13 28.05 7.04 -38.03
C PRO A 13 26.76 6.33 -37.62
N GLU A 14 26.65 6.00 -36.33
CA GLU A 14 25.43 5.46 -35.75
C GLU A 14 24.27 6.45 -35.98
N PRO A 15 23.08 5.97 -36.38
CA PRO A 15 21.91 6.82 -36.48
C PRO A 15 21.59 7.39 -35.09
N SER A 16 21.51 8.72 -35.01
CA SER A 16 21.13 9.43 -33.80
C SER A 16 19.81 8.86 -33.28
N SER A 17 19.88 8.13 -32.18
CA SER A 17 18.72 7.65 -31.44
C SER A 17 17.99 8.87 -30.90
N VAL A 18 16.92 9.27 -31.60
CA VAL A 18 15.91 10.16 -31.05
C VAL A 18 15.41 9.49 -29.76
N PRO A 19 15.43 10.16 -28.59
CA PRO A 19 14.89 9.57 -27.38
C PRO A 19 13.40 9.32 -27.62
N LEU A 20 13.03 8.05 -27.74
CA LEU A 20 11.64 7.64 -27.81
C LEU A 20 11.03 7.98 -26.45
N ALA A 21 10.28 9.07 -26.40
CA ALA A 21 9.50 9.45 -25.23
C ALA A 21 8.51 8.32 -24.94
N THR A 22 8.88 7.40 -24.04
CA THR A 22 7.93 6.49 -23.40
C THR A 22 7.11 7.35 -22.44
N SER A 23 6.03 7.92 -22.97
CA SER A 23 5.03 8.65 -22.20
C SER A 23 4.32 7.65 -21.29
N TYR A 24 4.88 7.42 -20.12
CA TYR A 24 4.06 7.13 -18.95
C TYR A 24 3.26 8.40 -18.68
N PRO A 25 1.96 8.33 -18.43
CA PRO A 25 1.26 9.47 -17.88
C PRO A 25 1.80 9.68 -16.46
N THR A 26 2.94 10.36 -16.31
CA THR A 26 3.12 11.23 -15.16
C THR A 26 2.05 12.30 -15.34
N GLN A 27 0.89 12.04 -14.74
CA GLN A 27 -0.21 12.98 -14.68
C GLN A 27 0.32 14.28 -14.06
N LYS A 28 0.38 15.32 -14.91
CA LYS A 28 0.92 16.66 -14.64
C LYS A 28 2.42 16.72 -14.36
N ASP A 29 2.99 17.88 -14.68
CA ASP A 29 4.39 18.28 -14.46
C ASP A 29 4.74 18.32 -12.97
N GLN A 30 4.73 17.17 -12.29
CA GLN A 30 5.16 17.07 -10.91
C GLN A 30 6.68 16.98 -10.87
N THR A 31 7.29 17.98 -10.25
CA THR A 31 8.71 18.00 -9.94
C THR A 31 8.95 17.51 -8.53
N TYR A 32 9.93 16.63 -8.35
CA TYR A 32 10.42 16.21 -7.04
C TYR A 32 11.72 16.96 -6.70
N LEU A 33 11.76 17.58 -5.52
CA LEU A 33 12.90 18.40 -5.09
C LEU A 33 14.11 17.56 -4.63
N PHE A 34 13.85 16.36 -4.10
CA PHE A 34 14.86 15.52 -3.49
C PHE A 34 14.88 14.12 -4.12
N ALA A 35 16.06 13.50 -4.11
CA ALA A 35 16.25 12.13 -4.56
C ALA A 35 17.35 11.45 -3.73
N ASN A 36 17.03 10.32 -3.12
CA ASN A 36 17.98 9.54 -2.32
C ASN A 36 18.08 8.12 -2.87
N SER A 37 19.30 7.57 -2.88
CA SER A 37 19.53 6.16 -3.18
C SER A 37 18.91 5.28 -2.09
N CYS A 38 18.35 4.15 -2.48
CA CYS A 38 17.82 3.16 -1.54
C CYS A 38 18.02 1.73 -2.06
N ASP A 39 17.94 0.79 -1.12
CA ASP A 39 17.78 -0.62 -1.41
C ASP A 39 16.30 -1.00 -1.17
N LEU A 40 15.72 -1.77 -2.10
CA LEU A 40 14.37 -2.33 -2.02
C LEU A 40 14.46 -3.85 -2.05
N GLU A 41 13.82 -4.49 -1.08
CA GLU A 41 13.65 -5.93 -1.01
C GLU A 41 12.17 -6.30 -1.07
N ILE A 42 11.83 -7.30 -1.88
CA ILE A 42 10.47 -7.82 -2.02
C ILE A 42 10.51 -9.32 -1.77
N TYR A 43 9.71 -9.81 -0.84
CA TYR A 43 9.59 -11.22 -0.50
C TYR A 43 8.17 -11.71 -0.75
N CYS A 44 7.94 -12.43 -1.85
CA CYS A 44 6.65 -13.06 -2.12
C CYS A 44 6.46 -14.33 -1.29
N SER A 45 5.38 -14.37 -0.51
CA SER A 45 4.94 -15.58 0.17
C SER A 45 4.26 -16.55 -0.80
N PRO A 46 4.16 -17.85 -0.43
CA PRO A 46 3.39 -18.84 -1.19
C PRO A 46 1.91 -18.49 -1.37
N PHE A 47 1.35 -17.59 -0.54
CA PHE A 47 -0.05 -17.18 -0.58
C PHE A 47 -0.32 -15.96 -1.47
N GLY A 48 0.69 -15.51 -2.23
CA GLY A 48 0.54 -14.38 -3.14
C GLY A 48 0.54 -13.00 -2.47
N VAL A 49 0.89 -12.95 -1.18
CA VAL A 49 1.17 -11.70 -0.46
C VAL A 49 2.67 -11.51 -0.39
N SER A 50 3.16 -10.33 -0.76
CA SER A 50 4.57 -9.98 -0.71
C SER A 50 4.84 -8.94 0.36
N ALA A 51 5.90 -9.14 1.14
CA ALA A 51 6.45 -8.11 2.02
C ALA A 51 7.38 -7.21 1.22
N LEU A 52 7.33 -5.89 1.48
CA LEU A 52 8.30 -4.93 0.96
C LEU A 52 9.12 -4.35 2.10
N TYR A 53 10.41 -4.19 1.87
CA TYR A 53 11.33 -3.48 2.76
C TYR A 53 12.14 -2.47 1.94
N ILE A 54 12.18 -1.21 2.36
CA ILE A 54 13.00 -0.16 1.74
C ILE A 54 13.94 0.41 2.79
N ASN A 55 15.22 0.57 2.44
CA ASN A 55 16.21 1.26 3.24
C ASN A 55 16.78 2.46 2.46
N ILE A 56 16.50 3.67 2.92
CA ILE A 56 16.99 4.91 2.30
C ILE A 56 18.38 5.23 2.84
N LYS A 57 19.36 5.31 1.94
CA LYS A 57 20.76 5.47 2.31
C LYS A 57 21.02 6.83 2.95
N ASN A 58 21.84 6.82 4.01
CA ASN A 58 22.30 7.98 4.75
C ASN A 58 21.20 8.82 5.42
N SER A 59 20.02 8.25 5.68
CA SER A 59 18.92 8.95 6.37
C SER A 59 18.41 8.28 7.63
N GLY A 60 18.80 7.02 7.90
CA GLY A 60 18.20 6.22 8.98
C GLY A 60 16.71 5.94 8.76
N ILE A 61 16.20 6.13 7.54
CA ILE A 61 14.78 5.91 7.21
C ILE A 61 14.65 4.53 6.60
N VAL A 62 13.77 3.73 7.20
CA VAL A 62 13.35 2.44 6.69
C VAL A 62 11.87 2.45 6.39
N GLY A 63 11.43 1.56 5.53
CA GLY A 63 10.04 1.42 5.18
C GLY A 63 9.65 -0.03 5.07
N ILE A 64 8.46 -0.36 5.56
CA ILE A 64 7.91 -1.71 5.55
C ILE A 64 6.49 -1.64 4.99
N GLY A 65 6.15 -2.60 4.14
CA GLY A 65 4.80 -2.71 3.61
C GLY A 65 4.47 -4.10 3.13
N SER A 66 3.27 -4.23 2.58
CA SER A 66 2.78 -5.44 1.96
C SER A 66 2.03 -5.15 0.67
N THR A 67 2.08 -6.08 -0.28
CA THR A 67 1.42 -6.00 -1.58
C THR A 67 0.91 -7.36 -2.04
N MET A 68 0.01 -7.37 -3.02
CA MET A 68 -0.40 -8.58 -3.75
C MET A 68 0.47 -8.88 -4.99
N GLY A 69 1.53 -8.09 -5.24
CA GLY A 69 2.43 -8.28 -6.38
C GLY A 69 3.26 -9.57 -6.26
N ARG A 70 3.31 -10.37 -7.33
CA ARG A 70 4.06 -11.64 -7.39
C ARG A 70 5.50 -11.43 -7.85
N ILE A 71 6.26 -10.63 -7.11
CA ILE A 71 7.66 -10.32 -7.39
C ILE A 71 8.48 -10.71 -6.16
N THR A 72 9.64 -11.31 -6.38
CA THR A 72 10.62 -11.57 -5.32
C THR A 72 11.99 -11.07 -5.75
N GLY A 73 12.75 -10.56 -4.80
CA GLY A 73 14.16 -10.23 -4.99
C GLY A 73 14.51 -8.86 -4.47
N GLN A 74 15.77 -8.48 -4.73
CA GLN A 74 16.34 -7.23 -4.27
C GLN A 74 16.67 -6.35 -5.48
N THR A 75 16.52 -5.04 -5.31
CA THR A 75 16.92 -4.06 -6.31
C THR A 75 17.39 -2.77 -5.65
N LYS A 76 18.16 -1.98 -6.39
CA LYS A 76 18.63 -0.66 -5.96
C LYS A 76 17.98 0.40 -6.81
N GLY A 77 17.58 1.50 -6.18
CA GLY A 77 16.85 2.55 -6.88
C GLY A 77 17.05 3.92 -6.25
N LYS A 78 16.17 4.83 -6.63
CA LYS A 78 16.05 6.14 -6.04
C LYS A 78 14.62 6.35 -5.55
N VAL A 79 14.50 6.99 -4.39
CA VAL A 79 13.25 7.53 -3.88
C VAL A 79 13.24 9.03 -4.14
N TYR A 80 12.19 9.50 -4.80
CA TYR A 80 11.93 10.90 -5.12
C TYR A 80 10.80 11.43 -4.22
N TYR A 81 10.99 12.61 -3.64
CA TYR A 81 10.06 13.20 -2.69
C TYR A 81 10.21 14.72 -2.63
N ASN A 82 9.21 15.40 -2.06
CA ASN A 82 9.20 16.85 -1.89
C ASN A 82 9.40 17.31 -0.45
N ASN A 83 9.03 16.49 0.53
CA ASN A 83 9.15 16.84 1.94
C ASN A 83 9.67 15.64 2.75
N GLY A 84 10.77 15.83 3.49
CA GLY A 84 11.33 14.77 4.36
C GLY A 84 10.38 14.34 5.48
N GLU A 85 9.43 15.20 5.87
CA GLU A 85 8.37 14.85 6.82
C GLU A 85 7.39 13.80 6.25
N ASP A 86 7.44 13.50 4.95
CA ASP A 86 6.61 12.45 4.34
C ASP A 86 7.01 11.04 4.79
N PHE A 87 8.22 10.88 5.34
CA PHE A 87 8.68 9.61 5.89
C PHE A 87 8.30 9.38 7.36
N LYS A 88 7.69 10.35 8.04
CA LYS A 88 7.43 10.25 9.49
C LYS A 88 5.98 9.89 9.79
N ARG A 89 5.75 8.71 10.37
CA ARG A 89 4.45 8.25 10.91
C ARG A 89 3.29 8.36 9.92
N LYS A 90 3.58 8.21 8.62
CA LYS A 90 2.60 8.27 7.53
C LYS A 90 2.43 6.89 6.93
N LYS A 91 1.17 6.55 6.65
CA LYS A 91 0.80 5.34 5.93
C LYS A 91 0.46 5.69 4.50
N PHE A 92 0.86 4.83 3.58
CA PHE A 92 0.70 5.01 2.16
C PHE A 92 -0.04 3.82 1.57
N LYS A 93 -0.94 4.08 0.62
CA LYS A 93 -1.33 3.13 -0.40
C LYS A 93 -0.24 3.16 -1.46
N ILE A 94 0.18 1.99 -1.93
CA ILE A 94 1.18 1.91 -2.99
C ILE A 94 0.55 1.37 -4.28
N HIS A 95 1.06 1.84 -5.41
CA HIS A 95 0.78 1.30 -6.74
C HIS A 95 2.10 1.01 -7.44
N GLY A 96 2.35 -0.27 -7.72
CA GLY A 96 3.56 -0.73 -8.39
C GLY A 96 3.30 -1.10 -9.84
N ILE A 97 4.16 -0.64 -10.73
CA ILE A 97 4.13 -0.97 -12.16
C ILE A 97 5.54 -1.32 -12.64
N VAL A 98 5.62 -2.27 -13.57
CA VAL A 98 6.86 -2.56 -14.29
C VAL A 98 6.70 -2.07 -15.72
N ASP A 99 7.68 -1.28 -16.13
CA ASP A 99 7.70 -0.55 -17.37
C ASP A 99 8.28 -1.42 -18.53
N LYS A 100 8.28 -0.93 -19.77
CA LYS A 100 8.77 -1.70 -20.93
C LYS A 100 10.29 -1.88 -20.94
N ASN A 101 11.00 -0.99 -20.26
CA ASN A 101 12.45 -1.02 -20.07
C ASN A 101 12.84 -1.83 -18.83
N ASN A 102 11.89 -2.59 -18.27
CA ASN A 102 12.08 -3.37 -17.07
C ASN A 102 12.44 -2.53 -15.81
N MET A 103 11.90 -1.31 -15.74
CA MET A 103 12.00 -0.47 -14.57
C MET A 103 10.78 -0.67 -13.68
N LEU A 104 11.01 -0.97 -12.41
CA LEU A 104 10.00 -0.98 -11.37
C LEU A 104 9.80 0.45 -10.87
N ARG A 105 8.56 0.91 -10.94
CA ARG A 105 8.10 2.16 -10.32
C ARG A 105 7.07 1.84 -9.25
N ILE A 106 7.22 2.41 -8.06
CA ILE A 106 6.24 2.33 -6.98
C ILE A 106 5.83 3.76 -6.60
N ASP A 107 4.55 4.06 -6.78
CA ASP A 107 3.94 5.32 -6.41
C ASP A 107 3.32 5.20 -5.01
N PHE A 108 3.57 6.18 -4.14
CA PHE A 108 3.09 6.20 -2.76
C PHE A 108 2.06 7.32 -2.59
N PHE A 109 0.82 6.95 -2.28
CA PHE A 109 -0.31 7.84 -2.06
C PHE A 109 -0.65 7.86 -0.58
N ARG A 110 -0.60 9.03 0.06
CA ARG A 110 -0.83 9.14 1.50
C ARG A 110 -2.26 8.78 1.85
N ILE A 111 -2.41 7.89 2.82
CA ILE A 111 -3.70 7.57 3.40
C ILE A 111 -4.00 8.65 4.43
N PHE A 112 -4.84 9.62 4.06
CA PHE A 112 -5.35 10.59 5.02
C PHE A 112 -6.24 9.86 6.04
N LYS A 113 -5.83 9.85 7.30
CA LYS A 113 -6.78 9.55 8.36
C LYS A 113 -7.71 10.74 8.45
N ASN A 114 -8.99 10.54 8.14
CA ASN A 114 -10.03 11.49 8.51
C ASN A 114 -10.17 11.44 10.04
N GLU A 115 -9.21 12.01 10.76
CA GLU A 115 -9.25 12.15 12.21
C GLU A 115 -10.31 13.19 12.55
N GLY A 116 -11.58 12.77 12.62
CA GLY A 116 -12.60 13.52 13.35
C GLY A 116 -13.83 14.02 12.58
N LYS A 117 -14.02 13.71 11.29
CA LYS A 117 -15.38 13.75 10.73
C LYS A 117 -16.05 12.42 10.99
N VAL A 118 -16.53 12.24 12.23
CA VAL A 118 -17.62 11.29 12.48
C VAL A 118 -18.76 11.78 11.60
N ASP A 119 -19.02 11.07 10.50
CA ASP A 119 -20.24 11.28 9.73
C ASP A 119 -21.40 11.10 10.72
N ARG A 120 -21.95 12.22 11.20
CA ARG A 120 -23.26 12.29 11.81
C ARG A 120 -24.29 12.04 10.70
N LEU A 121 -24.22 10.89 10.03
CA LEU A 121 -25.36 10.29 9.37
C LEU A 121 -26.27 9.80 10.48
N THR A 122 -27.05 10.75 11.00
CA THR A 122 -28.42 10.59 11.46
C THR A 122 -28.84 9.15 11.76
N ASN A 123 -28.57 8.68 12.98
CA ASN A 123 -29.59 7.92 13.68
C ASN A 123 -30.69 8.91 14.02
N GLU A 124 -31.56 9.20 13.03
CA GLU A 124 -32.89 9.68 13.33
C GLU A 124 -33.44 8.78 14.41
N THR A 125 -33.78 9.42 15.53
CA THR A 125 -34.33 8.78 16.69
C THR A 125 -35.65 8.14 16.29
N VAL A 126 -35.61 6.87 15.88
CA VAL A 126 -36.77 6.00 15.94
C VAL A 126 -37.05 5.84 17.44
N LYS A 127 -37.86 6.76 17.98
CA LYS A 127 -38.56 6.61 19.24
C LYS A 127 -39.51 5.42 19.11
N ASN A 128 -38.96 4.21 19.20
CA ASN A 128 -39.76 3.02 19.46
C ASN A 128 -40.12 3.05 20.94
N ASN A 129 -41.30 3.60 21.22
CA ASN A 129 -42.06 3.24 22.41
C ASN A 129 -42.28 1.73 22.37
N ASN A 130 -41.57 0.99 23.20
CA ASN A 130 -42.05 -0.28 23.73
C ASN A 130 -41.33 -0.51 25.06
N GLY A 131 -41.99 -0.07 26.12
CA GLY A 131 -41.61 -0.43 27.48
C GLY A 131 -41.75 -1.93 27.67
N TYR A 132 -40.70 -2.53 28.23
CA TYR A 132 -40.79 -3.59 29.22
C TYR A 132 -39.52 -3.50 30.07
N ASP A 133 -39.65 -2.90 31.23
CA ASP A 133 -38.70 -3.00 32.33
C ASP A 133 -38.55 -4.48 32.70
N ARG A 134 -37.32 -4.98 32.68
CA ARG A 134 -36.94 -6.14 33.49
C ARG A 134 -35.62 -5.83 34.18
N ASP A 135 -35.76 -5.32 35.40
CA ASP A 135 -34.73 -5.30 36.41
C ASP A 135 -34.25 -6.74 36.68
N ILE A 136 -32.97 -7.01 36.43
CA ILE A 136 -32.28 -8.18 36.97
C ILE A 136 -31.24 -7.64 37.96
N SER A 137 -31.69 -7.48 39.21
CA SER A 137 -30.84 -7.29 40.37
C SER A 137 -30.20 -8.63 40.75
N VAL A 138 -28.89 -8.78 40.55
CA VAL A 138 -28.14 -9.91 41.09
C VAL A 138 -27.47 -9.44 42.37
N SER A 139 -27.96 -9.94 43.50
CA SER A 139 -27.46 -9.66 44.84
C SER A 139 -26.08 -10.32 45.07
N PRO A 140 -25.16 -9.67 45.82
CA PRO A 140 -23.92 -10.29 46.24
C PRO A 140 -24.16 -11.23 47.43
N VAL A 141 -23.69 -12.48 47.31
CA VAL A 141 -23.62 -13.45 48.42
C VAL A 141 -22.35 -13.18 49.22
N GLY A 142 -22.52 -12.72 50.46
CA GLY A 142 -21.47 -12.68 51.48
C GLY A 142 -21.31 -14.04 52.16
N GLY A 143 -20.12 -14.26 52.72
CA GLY A 143 -19.79 -15.44 53.51
C GLY A 143 -18.44 -15.29 54.22
N ASP A 144 -18.50 -14.69 55.41
CA ASP A 144 -17.85 -15.00 56.68
C ASP A 144 -16.36 -15.42 56.78
N ALA A 145 -15.65 -14.57 57.54
CA ALA A 145 -14.77 -14.85 58.69
C ALA A 145 -13.86 -16.09 58.67
N ASP A 146 -12.54 -15.87 58.80
CA ASP A 146 -11.87 -16.30 60.05
C ASP A 146 -10.56 -15.54 60.34
N SER A 147 -10.33 -15.36 61.63
CA SER A 147 -9.24 -14.59 62.23
C SER A 147 -8.14 -15.51 62.76
N ILE A 148 -6.87 -15.29 62.39
CA ILE A 148 -5.72 -15.79 63.16
C ILE A 148 -4.66 -14.69 63.29
N LYS A 149 -4.29 -14.44 64.55
CA LYS A 149 -3.24 -13.51 65.02
C LYS A 149 -1.98 -14.30 65.37
N ARG A 150 -0.83 -13.70 65.02
CA ARG A 150 0.52 -13.76 65.64
C ARG A 150 1.31 -15.08 65.52
N GLU A 151 2.56 -14.97 65.06
CA GLU A 151 3.76 -15.05 65.92
C GLU A 151 5.02 -14.54 65.20
N ASP A 152 5.90 -13.89 65.96
CA ASP A 152 7.22 -13.41 65.57
C ASP A 152 8.19 -14.60 65.39
N GLY A 153 9.03 -14.58 64.35
CA GLY A 153 10.02 -15.64 64.15
C GLY A 153 10.99 -15.43 62.99
N ASN A 154 12.17 -14.90 63.32
CA ASN A 154 13.42 -14.92 62.56
C ASN A 154 13.74 -16.29 61.91
N ASN A 155 14.10 -16.34 60.62
CA ASN A 155 15.39 -16.89 60.13
C ASN A 155 15.44 -17.07 58.58
N ASN A 156 16.48 -16.46 58.01
CA ASN A 156 17.46 -17.01 57.06
C ASN A 156 17.05 -17.92 55.88
N ASN A 157 17.55 -17.48 54.71
CA ASN A 157 18.22 -18.26 53.66
C ASN A 157 17.41 -19.37 52.96
N ASP A 158 17.10 -19.19 51.68
CA ASP A 158 17.95 -19.70 50.61
C ASP A 158 17.32 -19.42 49.23
N ASN A 159 18.17 -18.95 48.32
CA ASN A 159 17.96 -19.00 46.87
C ASN A 159 17.56 -20.41 46.43
N ASN A 160 16.55 -20.55 45.58
CA ASN A 160 16.79 -21.06 44.23
C ASN A 160 15.58 -20.84 43.32
N ASP A 161 15.87 -20.29 42.15
CA ASP A 161 14.92 -19.98 41.09
C ASP A 161 14.25 -21.25 40.55
N ASN A 162 12.91 -21.27 40.62
CA ASN A 162 12.07 -22.12 39.79
C ASN A 162 11.05 -21.18 39.13
N ASN A 163 11.37 -20.66 37.95
CA ASN A 163 10.42 -19.84 37.19
C ASN A 163 9.92 -20.61 35.98
N ASP A 164 8.68 -21.08 36.13
CA ASP A 164 7.89 -21.75 35.14
C ASP A 164 7.59 -20.84 33.94
N ASN A 165 8.02 -21.36 32.79
CA ASN A 165 7.48 -21.23 31.44
C ASN A 165 6.04 -20.65 31.34
N ASN A 166 5.91 -19.32 31.17
CA ASN A 166 4.63 -18.69 30.84
C ASN A 166 4.55 -18.36 29.34
N ASN A 167 3.99 -19.30 28.59
CA ASN A 167 3.69 -19.20 27.16
C ASN A 167 2.43 -18.34 26.94
N ASN A 168 2.60 -17.03 26.81
CA ASN A 168 1.51 -16.10 26.52
C ASN A 168 1.25 -16.04 24.99
N ASN A 169 0.43 -16.97 24.51
CA ASN A 169 -0.06 -17.05 23.13
C ASN A 169 -1.15 -15.97 22.90
N ASN A 170 -0.72 -14.77 22.47
CA ASN A 170 -1.62 -13.68 22.10
C ASN A 170 -2.18 -13.91 20.67
N ASN A 171 -3.28 -14.66 20.59
CA ASN A 171 -4.04 -14.91 19.37
C ASN A 171 -4.82 -13.64 18.98
N ASN A 172 -4.20 -12.75 18.20
CA ASN A 172 -4.84 -11.55 17.67
C ASN A 172 -5.76 -11.93 16.50
N ASN A 173 -7.03 -12.14 16.83
CA ASN A 173 -8.12 -12.41 15.90
C ASN A 173 -8.42 -11.15 15.06
N ASN A 174 -7.73 -11.02 13.92
CA ASN A 174 -7.97 -9.95 12.95
C ASN A 174 -9.22 -10.27 12.14
N ASN A 175 -10.36 -9.75 12.59
CA ASN A 175 -11.65 -9.85 11.91
C ASN A 175 -11.63 -9.02 10.61
N ASN A 176 -11.27 -9.68 9.52
CA ASN A 176 -11.22 -9.11 8.17
C ASN A 176 -12.65 -8.96 7.62
N ASN A 177 -13.27 -7.81 7.87
CA ASN A 177 -14.55 -7.45 7.26
C ASN A 177 -14.32 -7.00 5.81
N ASN A 178 -14.32 -7.97 4.90
CA ASN A 178 -14.14 -7.80 3.47
C ASN A 178 -15.45 -7.24 2.85
N ASN A 179 -15.62 -5.91 2.85
CA ASN A 179 -16.68 -5.26 2.09
C ASN A 179 -16.23 -5.14 0.61
N ASN A 180 -16.51 -6.21 -0.14
CA ASN A 180 -16.21 -6.33 -1.56
C ASN A 180 -17.19 -5.48 -2.38
N ASN A 181 -16.88 -4.19 -2.57
CA ASN A 181 -17.62 -3.33 -3.49
C ASN A 181 -17.20 -3.66 -4.92
N ASN A 182 -17.93 -4.61 -5.51
CA ASN A 182 -17.79 -5.10 -6.87
C ASN A 182 -18.22 -4.01 -7.87
N ASN A 183 -17.30 -3.15 -8.30
CA ASN A 183 -17.55 -2.26 -9.44
C ASN A 183 -17.52 -3.07 -10.74
N ASN A 184 -18.73 -3.31 -11.23
CA ASN A 184 -19.08 -3.97 -12.47
C ASN A 184 -18.44 -3.26 -13.68
N ILE A 185 -17.36 -3.83 -14.23
CA ILE A 185 -16.78 -3.40 -15.52
C ILE A 185 -17.63 -4.04 -16.62
N ASN A 186 -18.61 -3.29 -17.12
CA ASN A 186 -19.31 -3.60 -18.36
C ASN A 186 -18.36 -3.36 -19.54
N ASN A 187 -17.68 -4.41 -20.00
CA ASN A 187 -17.05 -4.42 -21.32
C ASN A 187 -18.13 -4.70 -22.39
N THR A 188 -18.73 -3.64 -22.92
CA THR A 188 -19.53 -3.71 -24.14
C THR A 188 -18.61 -3.54 -25.35
N THR A 189 -18.17 -4.65 -25.94
CA THR A 189 -17.64 -4.66 -27.31
C THR A 189 -18.80 -4.78 -28.29
N ASN A 190 -19.18 -3.70 -28.95
CA ASN A 190 -20.00 -3.73 -30.15
C ASN A 190 -19.42 -2.73 -31.15
N ASN A 191 -18.81 -3.25 -32.22
CA ASN A 191 -18.80 -2.64 -33.53
C ASN A 191 -18.42 -3.72 -34.54
N ASP A 192 -19.39 -4.18 -35.34
CA ASP A 192 -19.25 -4.03 -36.78
C ASP A 192 -20.57 -4.27 -37.54
N GLY A 193 -20.83 -3.39 -38.51
CA GLY A 193 -21.61 -3.68 -39.72
C GLY A 193 -23.10 -3.34 -39.71
N GLY A 194 -23.48 -2.23 -40.35
CA GLY A 194 -24.88 -2.02 -40.73
C GLY A 194 -25.24 -0.64 -41.27
N ASN A 195 -24.95 -0.42 -42.55
CA ASN A 195 -25.43 0.68 -43.40
C ASN A 195 -26.98 0.83 -43.39
N SER A 196 -27.51 2.04 -43.20
CA SER A 196 -28.75 2.51 -43.84
C SER A 196 -28.98 4.00 -43.57
N GLU A 197 -29.09 4.75 -44.66
CA GLU A 197 -29.61 6.11 -44.74
C GLU A 197 -31.00 6.21 -44.07
N ASN A 198 -31.23 7.24 -43.27
CA ASN A 198 -32.55 7.85 -43.20
C ASN A 198 -32.50 9.31 -42.74
N ILE A 199 -33.01 10.19 -43.59
CA ILE A 199 -33.19 11.62 -43.40
C ILE A 199 -34.49 11.81 -42.61
N GLY A 200 -34.41 12.38 -41.41
CA GLY A 200 -35.59 12.67 -40.61
C GLY A 200 -35.26 13.67 -39.50
N GLY A 201 -35.56 14.94 -39.76
CA GLY A 201 -35.39 16.02 -38.79
C GLY A 201 -36.25 15.83 -37.54
N GLY A 202 -35.62 15.97 -36.39
CA GLY A 202 -36.25 16.07 -35.08
C GLY A 202 -35.39 16.98 -34.22
N ASN A 203 -35.85 18.23 -34.02
CA ASN A 203 -35.29 19.15 -33.05
C ASN A 203 -35.62 18.63 -31.64
N ASN A 204 -34.66 17.95 -31.01
CA ASN A 204 -34.65 17.79 -29.56
C ASN A 204 -33.42 18.52 -29.04
N ASN A 205 -33.67 19.60 -28.30
CA ASN A 205 -32.70 20.23 -27.42
C ASN A 205 -32.48 19.29 -26.22
N ASP A 206 -31.86 18.15 -26.47
CA ASP A 206 -31.28 17.33 -25.43
C ASP A 206 -30.01 18.07 -25.01
N GLU A 207 -30.15 18.92 -23.99
CA GLU A 207 -29.05 19.45 -23.22
C GLU A 207 -28.29 18.25 -22.61
N ASP A 208 -27.36 17.71 -23.39
CA ASP A 208 -26.32 16.79 -22.96
C ASP A 208 -25.52 17.50 -21.87
N ASN A 209 -26.03 17.37 -20.64
CA ASN A 209 -25.37 17.69 -19.39
C ASN A 209 -24.15 16.77 -19.27
N ASN A 210 -23.11 17.13 -20.01
CA ASN A 210 -21.78 16.59 -19.92
C ASN A 210 -21.19 17.03 -18.57
N ASN A 211 -21.68 16.45 -17.48
CA ASN A 211 -20.87 16.22 -16.28
C ASN A 211 -19.76 15.26 -16.70
N ARG A 212 -18.75 15.81 -17.39
CA ARG A 212 -17.44 15.22 -17.38
C ARG A 212 -16.98 15.40 -15.96
N ASP A 213 -17.22 14.38 -15.16
CA ASP A 213 -16.59 14.21 -13.87
C ASP A 213 -15.09 14.36 -14.13
N ASP A 214 -14.56 15.55 -13.87
CA ASP A 214 -13.13 15.82 -13.86
C ASP A 214 -12.57 14.89 -12.78
N ILE A 215 -12.17 13.68 -13.21
CA ILE A 215 -11.55 12.69 -12.35
C ILE A 215 -10.27 13.37 -11.84
N GLU A 216 -10.34 13.88 -10.62
CA GLU A 216 -9.20 14.47 -9.96
C GLU A 216 -8.19 13.36 -9.76
N VAL A 217 -7.17 13.39 -10.60
CA VAL A 217 -6.14 12.38 -10.56
C VAL A 217 -5.32 12.65 -9.31
N GLU A 218 -5.35 11.69 -8.40
CA GLU A 218 -4.48 11.66 -7.24
C GLU A 218 -3.00 11.61 -7.68
N VAL A 219 -2.18 12.42 -7.05
CA VAL A 219 -0.76 12.60 -7.37
C VAL A 219 0.08 11.99 -6.25
N PRO A 220 1.11 11.16 -6.54
CA PRO A 220 1.89 10.51 -5.50
C PRO A 220 2.81 11.48 -4.76
N ASP A 221 2.89 11.32 -3.44
CA ASP A 221 3.77 12.11 -2.57
C ASP A 221 5.23 11.69 -2.71
N ILE A 222 5.45 10.38 -2.89
CA ILE A 222 6.76 9.74 -2.97
C ILE A 222 6.73 8.77 -4.15
N ILE A 223 7.86 8.65 -4.86
CA ILE A 223 8.05 7.65 -5.92
C ILE A 223 9.35 6.90 -5.68
N PHE A 224 9.31 5.57 -5.76
CA PHE A 224 10.49 4.75 -5.97
C PHE A 224 10.65 4.42 -7.45
N GLN A 225 11.87 4.49 -7.97
CA GLN A 225 12.24 3.90 -9.27
C GLN A 225 13.56 3.15 -9.21
N GLY A 226 13.60 1.96 -9.79
CA GLY A 226 14.81 1.16 -9.97
C GLY A 226 14.58 0.03 -10.96
N PRO A 227 15.61 -0.74 -11.33
CA PRO A 227 15.43 -1.94 -12.14
C PRO A 227 14.48 -2.93 -11.46
N CYS A 228 13.62 -3.61 -12.20
CA CYS A 228 12.79 -4.66 -11.63
C CYS A 228 13.68 -5.87 -11.22
N PRO A 229 13.48 -6.48 -10.02
CA PRO A 229 14.25 -7.64 -9.58
C PRO A 229 14.21 -8.80 -10.59
N SER A 230 15.31 -9.55 -10.72
CA SER A 230 15.47 -10.62 -11.72
C SER A 230 14.57 -11.84 -11.48
N CYS A 231 14.20 -12.13 -10.24
CA CYS A 231 13.40 -13.30 -9.86
C CYS A 231 11.90 -13.01 -9.94
N ARG A 232 11.41 -12.78 -11.17
CA ARG A 232 10.02 -12.44 -11.44
C ARG A 232 9.44 -13.28 -12.59
N PRO A 233 8.12 -13.42 -12.68
CA PRO A 233 7.48 -13.90 -13.91
C PRO A 233 7.81 -12.97 -15.10
N GLU A 234 7.76 -13.51 -16.32
CA GLU A 234 8.04 -12.76 -17.56
C GLU A 234 7.20 -11.50 -17.67
N LYS A 235 5.92 -11.61 -17.29
CA LYS A 235 5.01 -10.49 -17.16
C LYS A 235 4.69 -10.26 -15.68
N VAL A 236 4.90 -9.02 -15.24
CA VAL A 236 4.48 -8.54 -13.92
C VAL A 236 3.25 -7.68 -14.10
N ASP A 237 2.13 -8.09 -13.52
CA ASP A 237 0.93 -7.26 -13.50
C ASP A 237 1.07 -6.11 -12.48
N PRO A 238 0.43 -4.96 -12.72
CA PRO A 238 0.34 -3.89 -11.73
C PRO A 238 -0.18 -4.39 -10.39
N PHE A 239 0.35 -3.85 -9.30
CA PHE A 239 0.01 -4.30 -7.96
C PHE A 239 -0.27 -3.14 -7.01
N ILE A 240 -1.07 -3.43 -5.98
CA ILE A 240 -1.40 -2.48 -4.92
C ILE A 240 -0.98 -3.01 -3.56
N GLY A 241 -0.81 -2.11 -2.60
CA GLY A 241 -0.40 -2.48 -1.26
C GLY A 241 -0.55 -1.35 -0.26
N VAL A 242 -0.06 -1.61 0.94
CA VAL A 242 0.07 -0.63 2.02
C VAL A 242 1.52 -0.56 2.48
N PHE A 243 1.96 0.62 2.88
CA PHE A 243 3.35 0.87 3.24
C PHE A 243 3.45 1.93 4.34
N SER A 244 4.45 1.82 5.20
CA SER A 244 4.77 2.80 6.25
C SER A 244 6.28 3.03 6.28
N PHE A 245 6.70 4.26 6.53
CA PHE A 245 8.10 4.59 6.82
C PHE A 245 8.28 4.83 8.32
N GLU A 246 9.43 4.42 8.82
CA GLU A 246 9.89 4.58 10.19
C GLU A 246 11.34 5.10 10.18
N THR A 247 11.76 5.72 11.27
CA THR A 247 13.16 6.13 11.48
C THR A 247 13.80 5.13 12.44
N GLU A 248 15.00 4.64 12.11
CA GLU A 248 15.83 3.88 13.04
C GLU A 248 16.30 4.85 14.13
N ASP A 249 15.87 4.60 15.37
CA ASP A 249 16.30 5.36 16.56
C ASP A 249 17.78 5.11 16.92
#